data_AF-A0A9N9T039-F1
#
_entry.id   AF-A0A9N9T039-F1
#
_cell.length_a   1.000
_cell.length_b   1.000
_cell.length_c   1.000
_cell.angle_alpha   90.00
_cell.angle_beta   90.00
_cell.angle_gamma   90.00
#
_symmetry.space_group_name_H-M   'P 1'
#
loop_
_entity.id
_entity.type
_entity.pdbx_description
1 polymer ?
#
loop_
_entity_poly.entity_id
_entity_poly.type
_entity_poly.pdbx_seq_one_letter_code
_entity_poly.pdbx_strand_id
1 'polypeptide(L)'
;MKKKLCTLMFCALILKVTSLENQCHIPEILRGSWFSVEDGKDTITKFDERFMTIENRVKVLCDYKKTEHNSDYTIAFQYDRCYHCIKFFVRTINIVEKIEGVCTNISNSSKEDFDSLCSKLNHNKITTLFSNDHYNRGLVNCKTSLQGSWDFAYERPGQFSGRCSNPKSRIHSCLVPDKLSLSNNQKFTMAYQKCEGKDATFQGMVEYGCFGDWYRGDKHYFAVYNTKESRKAEAYKCFIKNDTNDSILGISLTAECNTLNSPTESPEVVYLSPIKQNSIEAGCKLPQIISGDWIDSVNIDAKIFINQTHIAETDTINGKIMTTDYICQEQRDNIFVMARYSVTGCPNDYVCFEFVKNEDNIITYKRGKPTVHHQFDRACSFPFFETGKNTTHNYYFRRNPKPNKCPFKGKYTFTQKGDVPFEVRNPKTITPDQEVKCKNTFSEFRVSDAQTEILITKKSCSPGEENKIINEPDYVFKCISYWTENEKSYLLTYDESDPVYQYRCWVYGEHGNKISISQAIGSSCSIKQTMTSQSYTEQAAVALSLQKTDL
;
A
#
# COMPACT_ATOMS: atom_id res chain seq x y z
N MET A 1 47.35 -41.23 23.95
CA MET A 1 47.31 -40.70 22.56
C MET A 1 45.90 -40.47 21.97
N LYS A 2 44.81 -41.00 22.54
CA LYS A 2 43.45 -40.85 21.95
C LYS A 2 42.73 -39.50 22.19
N LYS A 3 43.19 -38.67 23.14
CA LYS A 3 42.55 -37.35 23.45
C LYS A 3 43.01 -36.18 22.58
N LYS A 4 44.15 -36.27 21.87
CA LYS A 4 44.65 -35.19 20.99
C LYS A 4 44.07 -35.25 19.56
N LEU A 5 43.52 -36.39 19.15
CA LEU A 5 42.97 -36.57 17.80
C LEU A 5 41.54 -35.99 17.66
N CYS A 6 40.78 -35.95 18.76
CA CYS A 6 39.41 -35.43 18.77
C CYS A 6 39.37 -33.88 18.66
N THR A 7 40.35 -33.19 19.24
CA THR A 7 40.41 -31.73 19.21
C THR A 7 40.81 -31.17 17.84
N LEU A 8 41.60 -31.93 17.06
CA LEU A 8 41.99 -31.55 15.70
C LEU A 8 40.85 -31.75 14.67
N MET A 9 40.00 -32.78 14.84
CA MET A 9 38.82 -32.94 13.98
C MET A 9 37.73 -31.89 14.25
N PHE A 10 37.58 -31.44 15.50
CA PHE A 10 36.57 -30.41 15.83
C PHE A 10 36.98 -29.02 15.32
N CYS A 11 38.27 -28.66 15.33
CA CYS A 11 38.75 -27.42 14.69
C CYS A 11 38.63 -27.45 13.16
N ALA A 12 38.81 -28.61 12.52
CA ALA A 12 38.64 -28.74 11.07
C ALA A 12 37.16 -28.65 10.61
N LEU A 13 36.21 -29.00 11.49
CA LEU A 13 34.77 -28.82 11.21
C LEU A 13 34.29 -27.39 11.46
N ILE A 14 34.88 -26.65 12.41
CA ILE A 14 34.53 -25.24 12.67
C ILE A 14 35.09 -24.30 11.59
N LEU A 15 36.17 -24.69 10.89
CA LEU A 15 36.74 -23.93 9.76
C LEU A 15 36.00 -24.12 8.41
N LYS A 16 34.92 -24.90 8.36
CA LYS A 16 34.06 -25.05 7.16
C LYS A 16 32.69 -24.37 7.28
N VAL A 17 32.44 -23.60 8.33
CA VAL A 17 31.18 -22.85 8.54
C VAL A 17 31.39 -21.35 8.31
N THR A 18 32.26 -20.99 7.38
CA THR A 18 32.43 -19.60 6.92
C THR A 18 32.61 -19.57 5.39
N SER A 19 31.58 -19.93 4.63
CA SER A 19 31.45 -19.50 3.22
C SER A 19 30.04 -19.66 2.62
N LEU A 20 28.97 -19.65 3.41
CA LEU A 20 27.59 -19.76 2.87
C LEU A 20 26.86 -18.41 2.75
N GLU A 21 27.56 -17.27 2.91
CA GLU A 21 26.96 -15.92 2.82
C GLU A 21 27.20 -15.21 1.47
N ASN A 22 27.97 -15.79 0.54
CA ASN A 22 28.33 -15.13 -0.73
C ASN A 22 27.66 -15.71 -1.99
N GLN A 23 26.58 -16.48 -1.86
CA GLN A 23 25.91 -17.05 -3.03
C GLN A 23 24.82 -16.09 -3.54
N CYS A 24 24.86 -15.71 -4.82
CA CYS A 24 23.80 -14.88 -5.38
C CYS A 24 22.45 -15.65 -5.37
N HIS A 25 21.47 -15.08 -4.68
CA HIS A 25 20.08 -15.52 -4.72
C HIS A 25 19.21 -14.50 -5.46
N ILE A 26 18.55 -14.96 -6.52
CA ILE A 26 17.56 -14.19 -7.27
C ILE A 26 16.35 -13.93 -6.36
N PRO A 27 15.88 -12.68 -6.22
CA PRO A 27 14.73 -12.32 -5.38
C PRO A 27 13.46 -13.10 -5.74
N GLU A 28 12.67 -13.48 -4.74
CA GLU A 28 11.43 -14.25 -4.93
C GLU A 28 10.45 -13.59 -5.89
N ILE A 29 10.33 -12.27 -5.85
CA ILE A 29 9.45 -11.50 -6.73
C ILE A 29 9.77 -11.71 -8.22
N LEU A 30 11.05 -11.94 -8.56
CA LEU A 30 11.53 -12.22 -9.92
C LEU A 30 11.47 -13.70 -10.29
N ARG A 31 11.33 -14.63 -9.33
CA ARG A 31 11.31 -16.08 -9.59
C ARG A 31 10.08 -16.52 -10.38
N GLY A 32 10.13 -17.67 -11.03
CA GLY A 32 9.04 -18.20 -11.86
C GLY A 32 9.20 -17.85 -13.34
N SER A 33 8.11 -18.00 -14.11
CA SER A 33 8.13 -17.87 -15.57
C SER A 33 7.55 -16.53 -16.03
N TRP A 34 8.26 -15.91 -16.96
CA TRP A 34 7.92 -14.63 -17.56
C TRP A 34 7.89 -14.72 -19.07
N PHE A 35 6.93 -14.07 -19.70
CA PHE A 35 6.81 -13.92 -21.14
C PHE A 35 7.21 -12.51 -21.57
N SER A 36 7.88 -12.40 -22.71
CA SER A 36 8.19 -11.14 -23.37
C SER A 36 8.23 -11.35 -24.88
N VAL A 37 8.10 -10.26 -25.63
CA VAL A 37 8.47 -10.23 -27.04
C VAL A 37 9.80 -9.49 -27.13
N GLU A 38 10.85 -10.19 -27.55
CA GLU A 38 12.21 -9.66 -27.65
C GLU A 38 12.67 -9.79 -29.11
N ASP A 39 12.97 -8.66 -29.76
CA ASP A 39 13.38 -8.61 -31.17
C ASP A 39 12.37 -9.29 -32.11
N GLY A 40 11.08 -9.06 -31.85
CA GLY A 40 9.96 -9.64 -32.62
C GLY A 40 9.74 -11.13 -32.38
N LYS A 41 10.34 -11.72 -31.34
CA LYS A 41 10.20 -13.14 -31.01
C LYS A 41 9.65 -13.35 -29.61
N ASP A 42 8.64 -14.21 -29.52
CA ASP A 42 8.12 -14.75 -28.27
C ASP A 42 9.25 -15.40 -27.47
N THR A 43 9.46 -14.92 -26.26
CA THR A 43 10.53 -15.34 -25.37
C THR A 43 9.96 -15.68 -24.01
N ILE A 44 10.28 -16.86 -23.49
CA ILE A 44 9.97 -17.26 -22.11
C ILE A 44 11.26 -17.27 -21.31
N THR A 45 11.29 -16.48 -20.24
CA THR A 45 12.40 -16.45 -19.28
C THR A 45 11.94 -17.02 -17.95
N LYS A 46 12.67 -18.00 -17.44
CA LYS A 46 12.40 -18.64 -16.13
C LYS A 46 13.52 -18.30 -15.17
N PHE A 47 13.16 -17.84 -13.98
CA PHE A 47 14.09 -17.58 -12.89
C PHE A 47 13.84 -18.54 -11.75
N ASP A 48 14.85 -19.32 -11.39
CA ASP A 48 14.85 -20.09 -10.14
C ASP A 48 15.61 -19.30 -9.07
N GLU A 49 15.92 -19.93 -7.94
CA GLU A 49 16.70 -19.28 -6.87
C GLU A 49 18.08 -18.78 -7.33
N ARG A 50 18.69 -19.45 -8.31
CA ARG A 50 20.08 -19.18 -8.74
C ARG A 50 20.29 -19.03 -10.23
N PHE A 51 19.29 -19.36 -11.03
CA PHE A 51 19.49 -19.48 -12.47
C PHE A 51 18.43 -18.74 -13.24
N MET A 52 18.84 -18.14 -14.34
CA MET A 52 17.95 -17.69 -15.40
C MET A 52 18.03 -18.68 -16.56
N THR A 53 16.88 -19.08 -17.10
CA THR A 53 16.78 -19.94 -18.28
C THR A 53 15.88 -19.25 -19.28
N ILE A 54 16.42 -18.93 -20.45
CA ILE A 54 15.61 -18.46 -21.58
C ILE A 54 15.26 -19.70 -22.41
N GLU A 55 13.98 -19.88 -22.75
CA GLU A 55 13.51 -21.04 -23.51
C GLU A 55 14.28 -21.18 -24.82
N ASN A 56 14.72 -22.40 -25.13
CA ASN A 56 15.63 -22.72 -26.25
C ASN A 56 17.03 -22.09 -26.19
N ARG A 57 17.44 -21.55 -25.03
CA ARG A 57 18.81 -21.09 -24.76
C ARG A 57 19.38 -21.78 -23.52
N VAL A 58 20.62 -21.43 -23.19
CA VAL A 58 21.34 -22.05 -22.08
C VAL A 58 20.99 -21.40 -20.74
N LYS A 59 21.01 -22.24 -19.70
CA LYS A 59 20.81 -21.84 -18.30
C LYS A 59 22.04 -21.09 -17.81
N VAL A 60 21.84 -19.88 -17.27
CA VAL A 60 22.91 -19.00 -16.80
C VAL A 60 22.84 -18.82 -15.29
N LEU A 61 23.99 -18.80 -14.63
CA LEU A 61 24.11 -18.74 -13.17
C LEU A 61 24.09 -17.29 -12.71
N CYS A 62 23.35 -16.98 -11.64
CA CYS A 62 23.53 -15.71 -10.97
C CYS A 62 24.87 -15.69 -10.24
N ASP A 63 25.71 -14.73 -10.59
CA ASP A 63 27.02 -14.55 -9.94
C ASP A 63 26.96 -13.44 -8.89
N TYR A 64 26.34 -12.30 -9.23
CA TYR A 64 26.24 -11.15 -8.34
C TYR A 64 24.88 -10.46 -8.44
N LYS A 65 24.41 -9.90 -7.31
CA LYS A 65 23.19 -9.07 -7.23
C LYS A 65 23.46 -7.82 -6.40
N LYS A 66 23.01 -6.68 -6.92
CA LYS A 66 22.87 -5.41 -6.22
C LYS A 66 21.39 -5.08 -6.05
N THR A 67 20.95 -4.88 -4.81
CA THR A 67 19.60 -4.35 -4.53
C THR A 67 19.69 -2.83 -4.51
N GLU A 68 18.79 -2.17 -5.23
CA GLU A 68 18.69 -0.71 -5.30
C GLU A 68 17.39 -0.23 -4.62
N HIS A 69 17.14 1.08 -4.65
CA HIS A 69 15.90 1.66 -4.14
C HIS A 69 14.67 1.13 -4.94
N ASN A 70 13.49 1.13 -4.31
CA ASN A 70 12.21 0.70 -4.90
C ASN A 70 12.16 -0.76 -5.37
N SER A 71 12.94 -1.66 -4.76
CA SER A 71 12.98 -3.08 -5.16
C SER A 71 13.47 -3.31 -6.60
N ASP A 72 14.28 -2.39 -7.13
CA ASP A 72 15.03 -2.60 -8.36
C ASP A 72 16.26 -3.49 -8.07
N TYR A 73 16.63 -4.33 -9.04
CA TYR A 73 17.72 -5.28 -8.89
C TYR A 73 18.64 -5.25 -10.10
N THR A 74 19.94 -5.08 -9.86
CA THR A 74 20.95 -5.23 -10.90
C THR A 74 21.68 -6.56 -10.67
N ILE A 75 21.61 -7.47 -11.65
CA ILE A 75 22.08 -8.84 -11.53
C ILE A 75 23.06 -9.15 -12.66
N ALA A 76 24.22 -9.71 -12.32
CA ALA A 76 25.15 -10.27 -13.29
C ALA A 76 24.92 -11.79 -13.40
N PHE A 77 24.64 -12.23 -14.62
CA PHE A 77 24.52 -13.64 -14.98
C PHE A 77 25.76 -14.11 -15.73
N GLN A 78 26.32 -15.23 -15.30
CA GLN A 78 27.46 -15.87 -15.95
C GLN A 78 27.00 -16.99 -16.89
N TYR A 79 27.52 -16.95 -18.11
CA TYR A 79 27.47 -18.04 -19.07
C TYR A 79 28.88 -18.32 -19.60
N ASP A 80 29.44 -19.48 -19.24
CA ASP A 80 30.82 -19.84 -19.55
C ASP A 80 31.82 -18.75 -19.06
N ARG A 81 32.49 -18.03 -19.97
CA ARG A 81 33.40 -16.92 -19.64
C ARG A 81 32.78 -15.53 -19.78
N CYS A 82 31.52 -15.46 -20.19
CA CYS A 82 30.81 -14.23 -20.48
C CYS A 82 29.85 -13.86 -19.33
N TYR A 83 29.84 -12.58 -18.97
CA TYR A 83 28.88 -12.02 -18.03
C TYR A 83 27.90 -11.09 -18.75
N HIS A 84 26.61 -11.26 -18.42
CA HIS A 84 25.52 -10.39 -18.83
C HIS A 84 24.99 -9.66 -17.62
N CYS A 85 25.07 -8.33 -17.62
CA CYS A 85 24.39 -7.53 -16.60
C CYS A 85 22.97 -7.20 -17.05
N ILE A 86 22.01 -7.43 -16.16
CA ILE A 86 20.60 -7.12 -16.35
C ILE A 86 20.13 -6.31 -15.15
N LYS A 87 19.52 -5.15 -15.43
CA LYS A 87 18.81 -4.39 -14.42
C LYS A 87 17.31 -4.60 -14.56
N PHE A 88 16.70 -5.08 -13.50
CA PHE A 88 15.27 -5.34 -13.37
C PHE A 88 14.62 -4.21 -12.59
N PHE A 89 13.48 -3.77 -13.09
CA PHE A 89 12.58 -2.84 -12.44
C PHE A 89 11.29 -3.57 -12.09
N VAL A 90 11.07 -3.83 -10.81
CA VAL A 90 9.86 -4.51 -10.35
C VAL A 90 8.73 -3.48 -10.35
N ARG A 91 7.84 -3.57 -11.33
CA ARG A 91 6.70 -2.66 -11.44
C ARG A 91 5.54 -3.14 -10.59
N THR A 92 5.18 -4.41 -10.73
CA THR A 92 4.15 -5.07 -9.93
C THR A 92 4.49 -6.55 -9.73
N ILE A 93 3.64 -7.27 -8.99
CA ILE A 93 3.74 -8.73 -8.86
C ILE A 93 3.66 -9.48 -10.19
N ASN A 94 3.07 -8.87 -11.24
CA ASN A 94 2.89 -9.51 -12.55
C ASN A 94 3.69 -8.84 -13.67
N ILE A 95 4.37 -7.72 -13.40
CA ILE A 95 5.10 -6.95 -14.40
C ILE A 95 6.50 -6.59 -13.88
N VAL A 96 7.50 -6.96 -14.67
CA VAL A 96 8.89 -6.57 -14.47
C VAL A 96 9.39 -5.95 -15.77
N GLU A 97 10.10 -4.84 -15.71
CA GLU A 97 10.85 -4.34 -16.86
C GLU A 97 12.33 -4.73 -16.70
N LYS A 98 13.02 -4.98 -17.81
CA LYS A 98 14.47 -5.19 -17.79
C LYS A 98 15.18 -4.30 -18.81
N ILE A 99 16.39 -3.88 -18.46
CA ILE A 99 17.40 -3.44 -19.42
C ILE A 99 18.59 -4.39 -19.33
N GLU A 100 19.15 -4.73 -20.48
CA GLU A 100 20.21 -5.73 -20.60
C GLU A 100 21.44 -5.12 -21.26
N GLY A 101 22.60 -5.44 -20.72
CA GLY A 101 23.91 -5.06 -21.26
C GLY A 101 24.45 -6.10 -22.24
N VAL A 102 25.56 -5.77 -22.88
CA VAL A 102 26.26 -6.70 -23.77
C VAL A 102 27.10 -7.71 -22.99
N CYS A 103 27.27 -8.90 -23.57
CA CYS A 103 28.20 -9.91 -23.10
C CYS A 103 29.61 -9.31 -22.92
N THR A 104 30.17 -9.41 -21.71
CA THR A 104 31.52 -8.94 -21.41
C THR A 104 32.32 -10.05 -20.72
N ASN A 105 33.53 -10.30 -21.22
CA ASN A 105 34.46 -11.24 -20.58
C ASN A 105 35.23 -10.51 -19.47
N ILE A 106 35.26 -11.11 -18.28
CA ILE A 106 35.97 -10.56 -17.12
C ILE A 106 36.95 -11.61 -16.60
N SER A 107 38.18 -11.18 -16.28
CA SER A 107 39.26 -12.08 -15.85
C SER A 107 39.26 -12.41 -14.35
N ASN A 108 38.60 -11.62 -13.49
CA ASN A 108 38.41 -11.88 -12.06
C ASN A 108 37.08 -11.27 -11.55
N SER A 109 36.39 -11.93 -10.63
CA SER A 109 35.06 -11.55 -10.11
C SER A 109 35.18 -10.65 -8.86
N SER A 110 35.62 -9.39 -9.02
CA SER A 110 35.63 -8.40 -7.91
C SER A 110 34.41 -7.46 -7.94
N LYS A 111 34.16 -6.76 -6.82
CA LYS A 111 33.05 -5.77 -6.72
C LYS A 111 33.25 -4.57 -7.66
N GLU A 112 34.50 -4.16 -7.91
CA GLU A 112 34.82 -3.09 -8.86
C GLU A 112 34.55 -3.51 -10.31
N ASP A 113 34.74 -4.80 -10.62
CA ASP A 113 34.43 -5.36 -11.94
C ASP A 113 32.92 -5.42 -12.21
N PHE A 114 32.09 -5.55 -11.18
CA PHE A 114 30.63 -5.55 -11.30
C PHE A 114 30.07 -4.18 -11.73
N ASP A 115 30.48 -3.10 -11.08
CA ASP A 115 30.01 -1.75 -11.44
C ASP A 115 30.50 -1.38 -12.87
N SER A 116 31.71 -1.80 -13.25
CA SER A 116 32.21 -1.67 -14.62
C SER A 116 31.40 -2.47 -15.64
N LEU A 117 31.07 -3.73 -15.34
CA LEU A 117 30.22 -4.58 -16.18
C LEU A 117 28.84 -3.94 -16.41
N CYS A 118 28.20 -3.49 -15.33
CA CYS A 118 26.85 -2.94 -15.37
C CYS A 118 26.77 -1.48 -15.84
N SER A 119 27.91 -0.80 -16.02
CA SER A 119 27.94 0.52 -16.67
C SER A 119 27.53 0.48 -18.14
N LYS A 120 27.59 -0.71 -18.79
CA LYS A 120 27.29 -0.92 -20.22
C LYS A 120 25.83 -1.34 -20.48
N LEU A 121 24.91 -1.05 -19.56
CA LEU A 121 23.49 -1.34 -19.76
C LEU A 121 22.92 -0.49 -20.90
N ASN A 122 22.13 -1.11 -21.78
CA ASN A 122 21.47 -0.38 -22.85
C ASN A 122 20.18 0.28 -22.36
N HIS A 123 20.29 1.53 -21.91
CA HIS A 123 19.14 2.30 -21.42
C HIS A 123 18.08 2.61 -22.49
N ASN A 124 18.40 2.42 -23.78
CA ASN A 124 17.48 2.68 -24.88
C ASN A 124 16.57 1.49 -25.22
N LYS A 125 16.85 0.29 -24.67
CA LYS A 125 16.08 -0.92 -24.93
C LYS A 125 15.52 -1.49 -23.63
N ILE A 126 14.30 -1.08 -23.31
CA ILE A 126 13.54 -1.62 -22.17
C ILE A 126 12.62 -2.73 -22.68
N THR A 127 12.73 -3.91 -22.08
CA THR A 127 11.84 -5.05 -22.35
C THR A 127 10.88 -5.23 -21.17
N THR A 128 9.59 -5.37 -21.46
CA THR A 128 8.59 -5.71 -20.45
C THR A 128 8.39 -7.22 -20.37
N LEU A 129 8.43 -7.75 -19.16
CA LEU A 129 8.23 -9.14 -18.80
C LEU A 129 6.87 -9.29 -18.09
N PHE A 130 6.02 -10.17 -18.61
CA PHE A 130 4.68 -10.47 -18.08
C PHE A 130 4.70 -11.82 -17.37
N SER A 131 4.15 -11.91 -16.16
CA SER A 131 4.13 -13.19 -15.45
C SER A 131 3.25 -14.22 -16.18
N ASN A 132 3.85 -15.35 -16.54
CA ASN A 132 3.10 -16.51 -17.04
C ASN A 132 2.35 -17.25 -15.92
N ASP A 133 2.60 -16.91 -14.66
CA ASP A 133 2.06 -17.60 -13.49
C ASP A 133 0.99 -16.76 -12.76
N HIS A 134 0.28 -15.91 -13.50
CA HIS A 134 -0.74 -15.01 -12.97
C HIS A 134 -1.93 -15.76 -12.32
N TYR A 135 -2.15 -17.03 -12.66
CA TYR A 135 -3.15 -17.87 -11.98
C TYR A 135 -2.81 -18.10 -10.51
N ASN A 136 -1.52 -18.24 -10.17
CA ASN A 136 -1.06 -18.42 -8.80
C ASN A 136 -0.75 -17.09 -8.11
N ARG A 137 -0.19 -16.11 -8.85
CA ARG A 137 0.10 -14.77 -8.31
C ARG A 137 -1.13 -13.90 -8.09
N GLY A 138 -2.22 -14.20 -8.81
CA GLY A 138 -3.43 -13.40 -8.82
C GLY A 138 -3.32 -12.16 -9.70
N LEU A 139 -4.46 -11.67 -10.16
CA LEU A 139 -4.56 -10.38 -10.84
C LEU A 139 -4.51 -9.24 -9.81
N VAL A 140 -4.23 -8.02 -10.27
CA VAL A 140 -4.31 -6.82 -9.42
C VAL A 140 -5.60 -6.04 -9.69
N ASN A 141 -5.93 -5.12 -8.79
CA ASN A 141 -7.11 -4.27 -8.95
C ASN A 141 -6.91 -3.25 -10.09
N CYS A 142 -7.90 -3.09 -10.96
CA CYS A 142 -7.90 -2.14 -12.08
C CYS A 142 -8.17 -0.69 -11.64
N LYS A 143 -8.50 -0.43 -10.36
CA LYS A 143 -8.91 0.88 -9.83
C LYS A 143 -7.93 2.00 -10.19
N THR A 144 -6.63 1.74 -10.06
CA THR A 144 -5.57 2.69 -10.38
C THR A 144 -5.31 2.81 -11.88
N SER A 145 -5.48 1.72 -12.63
CA SER A 145 -5.26 1.67 -14.08
C SER A 145 -6.38 2.38 -14.87
N LEU A 146 -7.61 1.87 -14.74
CA LEU A 146 -8.81 2.36 -15.44
C LEU A 146 -10.04 1.96 -14.62
N GLN A 147 -10.78 2.94 -14.10
CA GLN A 147 -12.03 2.72 -13.39
C GLN A 147 -13.14 3.52 -14.06
N GLY A 148 -14.36 2.97 -14.12
CA GLY A 148 -15.54 3.66 -14.65
C GLY A 148 -16.20 2.94 -15.81
N SER A 149 -17.30 3.53 -16.29
CA SER A 149 -17.87 3.18 -17.58
C SER A 149 -17.71 4.33 -18.56
N TRP A 150 -17.27 3.99 -19.77
CA TRP A 150 -16.89 4.94 -20.80
C TRP A 150 -17.54 4.53 -22.11
N ASP A 151 -18.18 5.47 -22.80
CA ASP A 151 -18.36 5.34 -24.25
C ASP A 151 -17.01 5.63 -24.90
N PHE A 152 -16.67 4.93 -25.98
CA PHE A 152 -15.40 5.17 -26.64
C PHE A 152 -15.47 5.15 -28.16
N ALA A 153 -14.62 5.97 -28.76
CA ALA A 153 -14.28 5.91 -30.16
C ALA A 153 -12.85 5.41 -30.31
N TYR A 154 -12.51 4.75 -31.41
CA TYR A 154 -11.18 4.19 -31.58
C TYR A 154 -10.62 4.38 -33.00
N GLU A 155 -9.31 4.42 -33.09
CA GLU A 155 -8.53 4.57 -34.32
C GLU A 155 -7.46 3.48 -34.36
N ARG A 156 -7.29 2.86 -35.53
CA ARG A 156 -6.18 1.96 -35.82
C ARG A 156 -5.56 2.37 -37.16
N PRO A 157 -4.61 3.33 -37.17
CA PRO A 157 -4.07 3.90 -38.39
C PRO A 157 -3.48 2.85 -39.35
N GLY A 158 -2.94 1.74 -38.81
CA GLY A 158 -2.43 0.64 -39.62
C GLY A 158 -3.49 -0.30 -40.23
N GLN A 159 -4.77 -0.16 -39.86
CA GLN A 159 -5.87 -1.00 -40.34
C GLN A 159 -6.93 -0.23 -41.13
N PHE A 160 -7.26 1.00 -40.72
CA PHE A 160 -8.25 1.84 -41.40
C PHE A 160 -8.00 3.34 -41.15
N SER A 161 -8.55 4.19 -42.02
CA SER A 161 -8.42 5.64 -41.92
C SER A 161 -9.53 6.27 -41.05
N GLY A 162 -9.10 7.23 -40.23
CA GLY A 162 -9.95 8.06 -39.37
C GLY A 162 -10.64 7.32 -38.22
N ARG A 163 -11.40 8.05 -37.42
CA ARG A 163 -12.05 7.56 -36.19
C ARG A 163 -13.26 6.67 -36.42
N CYS A 164 -13.35 5.56 -35.71
CA CYS A 164 -14.59 4.81 -35.56
C CYS A 164 -15.29 5.25 -34.27
N SER A 165 -16.38 6.00 -34.40
CA SER A 165 -17.22 6.45 -33.30
C SER A 165 -18.59 5.77 -33.38
N ASN A 166 -18.83 4.81 -32.50
CA ASN A 166 -20.12 4.11 -32.38
C ASN A 166 -20.60 4.22 -30.93
N PRO A 167 -21.82 4.72 -30.66
CA PRO A 167 -22.32 4.94 -29.29
C PRO A 167 -22.56 3.64 -28.50
N LYS A 168 -22.48 2.47 -29.14
CA LYS A 168 -22.56 1.17 -28.48
C LYS A 168 -21.17 0.62 -28.10
N SER A 169 -20.08 1.29 -28.49
CA SER A 169 -18.73 0.93 -28.07
C SER A 169 -18.50 1.39 -26.64
N ARG A 170 -18.28 0.45 -25.71
CA ARG A 170 -18.23 0.73 -24.27
C ARG A 170 -17.10 0.02 -23.55
N ILE A 171 -16.47 0.72 -22.62
CA ILE A 171 -15.62 0.14 -21.58
C ILE A 171 -16.42 0.07 -20.29
N HIS A 172 -16.31 -1.06 -19.59
CA HIS A 172 -16.89 -1.23 -18.27
C HIS A 172 -15.83 -1.78 -17.31
N SER A 173 -15.40 -0.93 -16.36
CA SER A 173 -14.40 -1.20 -15.32
C SER A 173 -14.93 -0.75 -13.96
N CYS A 174 -16.03 -1.38 -13.54
CA CYS A 174 -16.72 -1.05 -12.30
C CYS A 174 -16.54 -2.14 -11.25
N LEU A 175 -16.59 -1.74 -9.98
CA LEU A 175 -16.70 -2.70 -8.88
C LEU A 175 -18.03 -3.46 -9.02
N VAL A 176 -17.98 -4.78 -8.88
CA VAL A 176 -19.17 -5.63 -8.86
C VAL A 176 -19.56 -5.84 -7.40
N PRO A 177 -20.74 -5.35 -6.95
CA PRO A 177 -21.20 -5.57 -5.58
C PRO A 177 -21.44 -7.06 -5.29
N ASP A 178 -21.55 -7.43 -4.01
CA ASP A 178 -21.94 -8.77 -3.54
C ASP A 178 -20.96 -9.95 -3.80
N LYS A 179 -19.88 -9.77 -4.57
CA LYS A 179 -18.82 -10.78 -4.67
C LYS A 179 -17.83 -10.61 -3.52
N LEU A 180 -17.81 -11.56 -2.58
CA LEU A 180 -16.96 -11.61 -1.38
C LEU A 180 -15.44 -11.79 -1.66
N SER A 181 -14.98 -11.55 -2.89
CA SER A 181 -13.65 -11.95 -3.34
C SER A 181 -12.69 -10.76 -3.45
N LEU A 182 -11.43 -11.00 -3.05
CA LEU A 182 -10.24 -10.21 -3.44
C LEU A 182 -10.14 -9.98 -4.97
N SER A 183 -10.95 -10.70 -5.77
CA SER A 183 -11.06 -10.57 -7.22
C SER A 183 -12.01 -9.49 -7.76
N ASN A 184 -12.63 -8.69 -6.90
CA ASN A 184 -13.49 -7.60 -7.37
C ASN A 184 -12.66 -6.51 -8.05
N ASN A 185 -13.06 -6.12 -9.25
CA ASN A 185 -12.37 -5.13 -10.09
C ASN A 185 -10.96 -5.53 -10.53
N GLN A 186 -10.65 -6.83 -10.60
CA GLN A 186 -9.42 -7.33 -11.23
C GLN A 186 -9.53 -7.47 -12.75
N LYS A 187 -10.72 -7.24 -13.30
CA LYS A 187 -11.02 -7.38 -14.73
C LYS A 187 -11.91 -6.24 -15.19
N PHE A 188 -11.78 -5.88 -16.45
CA PHE A 188 -12.68 -4.97 -17.15
C PHE A 188 -12.97 -5.47 -18.56
N THR A 189 -14.01 -4.92 -19.18
CA THR A 189 -14.42 -5.34 -20.51
C THR A 189 -14.45 -4.17 -21.47
N MET A 190 -14.00 -4.39 -22.71
CA MET A 190 -14.13 -3.46 -23.83
C MET A 190 -15.01 -4.09 -24.90
N ALA A 191 -16.18 -3.51 -25.14
CA ALA A 191 -17.10 -3.91 -26.20
C ALA A 191 -16.90 -2.98 -27.40
N TYR A 192 -16.31 -3.52 -28.47
CA TYR A 192 -16.11 -2.82 -29.74
C TYR A 192 -17.29 -3.04 -30.67
N GLN A 193 -17.58 -2.03 -31.49
CA GLN A 193 -18.64 -2.05 -32.48
C GLN A 193 -18.11 -1.55 -33.82
N LYS A 194 -18.65 -2.14 -34.90
CA LYS A 194 -18.35 -1.69 -36.26
C LYS A 194 -18.91 -0.29 -36.52
N CYS A 195 -18.22 0.46 -37.35
CA CYS A 195 -18.72 1.74 -37.87
C CYS A 195 -19.22 1.58 -39.30
N GLU A 196 -20.32 2.26 -39.62
CA GLU A 196 -20.87 2.28 -40.98
C GLU A 196 -19.84 2.85 -41.97
N GLY A 197 -19.72 2.21 -43.13
CA GLY A 197 -18.76 2.59 -44.17
C GLY A 197 -17.30 2.28 -43.87
N LYS A 198 -16.99 1.50 -42.83
CA LYS A 198 -15.61 1.10 -42.49
C LYS A 198 -15.49 -0.41 -42.26
N ASP A 199 -15.33 -1.19 -43.33
CA ASP A 199 -15.34 -2.66 -43.28
C ASP A 199 -14.24 -3.28 -42.39
N ALA A 200 -13.10 -2.59 -42.26
CA ALA A 200 -11.99 -2.98 -41.40
C ALA A 200 -12.20 -2.70 -39.90
N THR A 201 -13.33 -2.09 -39.52
CA THR A 201 -13.72 -1.97 -38.11
C THR A 201 -14.23 -3.31 -37.59
N PHE A 202 -14.16 -3.53 -36.28
CA PHE A 202 -14.44 -4.83 -35.68
C PHE A 202 -15.53 -4.71 -34.63
N GLN A 203 -16.28 -5.81 -34.47
CA GLN A 203 -17.27 -5.96 -33.41
C GLN A 203 -16.88 -7.16 -32.56
N GLY A 204 -16.83 -6.97 -31.25
CA GLY A 204 -16.42 -8.01 -30.33
C GLY A 204 -16.29 -7.49 -28.91
N MET A 205 -16.35 -8.41 -27.95
CA MET A 205 -16.16 -8.09 -26.53
C MET A 205 -14.86 -8.73 -26.05
N VAL A 206 -13.97 -7.90 -25.53
CA VAL A 206 -12.69 -8.32 -24.96
C VAL A 206 -12.76 -8.18 -23.43
N GLU A 207 -12.38 -9.23 -22.72
CA GLU A 207 -12.24 -9.22 -21.25
C GLU A 207 -10.76 -9.21 -20.89
N TYR A 208 -10.35 -8.16 -20.21
CA TYR A 208 -8.98 -7.94 -19.75
C TYR A 208 -8.88 -8.16 -18.26
N GLY A 209 -7.89 -8.95 -17.83
CA GLY A 209 -7.43 -9.03 -16.44
C GLY A 209 -6.28 -8.07 -16.19
N CYS A 210 -6.33 -7.30 -15.11
CA CYS A 210 -5.32 -6.30 -14.79
C CYS A 210 -4.08 -6.93 -14.17
N PHE A 211 -2.91 -6.61 -14.72
CA PHE A 211 -1.60 -7.09 -14.26
C PHE A 211 -0.85 -6.05 -13.42
N GLY A 212 -1.14 -4.77 -13.63
CA GLY A 212 -0.43 -3.70 -12.94
C GLY A 212 -0.42 -2.39 -13.68
N ASP A 213 -0.14 -1.33 -12.95
CA ASP A 213 0.17 -0.02 -13.51
C ASP A 213 1.41 0.57 -12.85
N TRP A 214 2.12 1.42 -13.59
CA TRP A 214 3.33 2.09 -13.14
C TRP A 214 3.54 3.38 -13.94
N TYR A 215 4.37 4.26 -13.39
CA TYR A 215 4.71 5.53 -14.03
C TYR A 215 6.11 5.49 -14.63
N ARG A 216 6.28 6.18 -15.76
CA ARG A 216 7.58 6.49 -16.36
C ARG A 216 7.59 7.98 -16.69
N GLY A 217 8.10 8.78 -15.75
CA GLY A 217 7.94 10.23 -15.83
C GLY A 217 6.48 10.63 -15.65
N ASP A 218 5.95 11.42 -16.58
CA ASP A 218 4.57 11.90 -16.65
C ASP A 218 3.59 10.93 -17.33
N LYS A 219 4.10 9.77 -17.76
CA LYS A 219 3.34 8.75 -18.50
C LYS A 219 2.90 7.64 -17.57
N HIS A 220 1.62 7.33 -17.60
CA HIS A 220 1.03 6.24 -16.83
C HIS A 220 0.81 5.03 -17.73
N TYR A 221 1.52 3.95 -17.43
CA TYR A 221 1.42 2.68 -18.14
C TYR A 221 0.60 1.71 -17.31
N PHE A 222 -0.20 0.88 -17.97
CA PHE A 222 -0.79 -0.28 -17.33
C PHE A 222 -0.83 -1.48 -18.27
N ALA A 223 -0.71 -2.67 -17.69
CA ALA A 223 -0.65 -3.92 -18.40
C ALA A 223 -1.86 -4.78 -18.09
N VAL A 224 -2.33 -5.50 -19.10
CA VAL A 224 -3.49 -6.36 -19.01
C VAL A 224 -3.29 -7.66 -19.79
N TYR A 225 -4.12 -8.66 -19.47
CA TYR A 225 -4.15 -9.95 -20.14
C TYR A 225 -5.55 -10.24 -20.67
N ASN A 226 -5.65 -10.46 -21.99
CA ASN A 226 -6.87 -10.91 -22.65
C ASN A 226 -7.06 -12.41 -22.39
N THR A 227 -8.05 -12.72 -21.56
CA THR A 227 -8.35 -14.10 -21.12
C THR A 227 -8.81 -15.04 -22.22
N LYS A 228 -9.23 -14.50 -23.38
CA LYS A 228 -9.77 -15.27 -24.50
C LYS A 228 -8.81 -15.38 -25.69
N GLU A 229 -7.63 -14.76 -25.62
CA GLU A 229 -6.61 -14.86 -26.66
C GLU A 229 -5.60 -15.96 -26.33
N SER A 230 -5.38 -16.86 -27.27
CA SER A 230 -4.48 -18.01 -27.09
C SER A 230 -3.03 -17.68 -27.43
N ARG A 231 -2.80 -16.73 -28.36
CA ARG A 231 -1.45 -16.28 -28.74
C ARG A 231 -0.93 -15.31 -27.68
N LYS A 232 0.07 -15.75 -26.91
CA LYS A 232 0.63 -14.95 -25.80
C LYS A 232 1.05 -13.54 -26.20
N ALA A 233 1.69 -13.40 -27.37
CA ALA A 233 2.10 -12.12 -27.91
C ALA A 233 0.94 -11.11 -28.05
N GLU A 234 -0.28 -11.59 -28.35
CA GLU A 234 -1.48 -10.76 -28.50
C GLU A 234 -2.37 -10.76 -27.25
N ALA A 235 -2.20 -11.76 -26.37
CA ALA A 235 -2.93 -11.86 -25.13
C ALA A 235 -2.49 -10.80 -24.12
N TYR A 236 -1.18 -10.54 -24.01
CA TYR A 236 -0.68 -9.45 -23.18
C TYR A 236 -0.71 -8.13 -23.95
N LYS A 237 -1.21 -7.09 -23.28
CA LYS A 237 -1.36 -5.76 -23.85
C LYS A 237 -0.90 -4.71 -22.85
N CYS A 238 -0.34 -3.63 -23.39
CA CYS A 238 0.01 -2.45 -22.63
C CYS A 238 -0.90 -1.31 -23.05
N PHE A 239 -1.20 -0.47 -22.08
CA PHE A 239 -1.95 0.76 -22.25
C PHE A 239 -1.10 1.91 -21.74
N ILE A 240 -1.26 3.07 -22.35
CA ILE A 240 -0.63 4.31 -21.93
C ILE A 240 -1.65 5.44 -21.86
N LYS A 241 -1.55 6.28 -20.84
CA LYS A 241 -2.26 7.55 -20.74
C LYS A 241 -1.37 8.63 -20.12
N ASN A 242 -1.77 9.88 -20.29
CA ASN A 242 -1.09 11.00 -19.64
C ASN A 242 -1.72 11.25 -18.26
N ASP A 243 -0.90 11.61 -17.29
CA ASP A 243 -1.37 11.87 -15.91
C ASP A 243 -2.43 13.00 -15.84
N THR A 244 -2.36 13.96 -16.77
CA THR A 244 -3.27 15.12 -16.83
C THR A 244 -4.52 14.91 -17.69
N ASN A 245 -4.57 13.86 -18.52
CA ASN A 245 -5.69 13.63 -19.44
C ASN A 245 -6.08 12.15 -19.50
N ASP A 246 -7.08 11.78 -18.71
CA ASP A 246 -7.69 10.45 -18.71
C ASP A 246 -8.60 10.17 -19.94
N SER A 247 -8.75 11.11 -20.88
CA SER A 247 -9.70 10.99 -22.01
C SER A 247 -9.13 10.27 -23.24
N ILE A 248 -7.83 9.94 -23.26
CA ILE A 248 -7.18 9.27 -24.38
C ILE A 248 -6.32 8.12 -23.84
N LEU A 249 -6.53 6.92 -24.37
CA LEU A 249 -5.70 5.75 -24.11
C LEU A 249 -5.00 5.32 -25.39
N GLY A 250 -3.70 5.05 -25.29
CA GLY A 250 -2.96 4.32 -26.32
C GLY A 250 -2.87 2.84 -25.96
N ILE A 251 -3.03 1.94 -26.93
CA ILE A 251 -3.01 0.49 -26.73
C ILE A 251 -1.99 -0.16 -27.67
N SER A 252 -1.21 -1.11 -27.15
CA SER A 252 -0.26 -1.89 -27.97
C SER A 252 -0.95 -2.99 -28.79
N LEU A 253 -0.36 -3.37 -29.92
CA LEU A 253 -0.83 -4.55 -30.68
C LEU A 253 -0.29 -5.86 -30.12
N THR A 254 0.85 -5.83 -29.45
CA THR A 254 1.53 -6.99 -28.89
C THR A 254 1.99 -6.71 -27.45
N ALA A 255 2.62 -7.70 -26.82
CA ALA A 255 3.24 -7.62 -25.50
C ALA A 255 4.52 -6.73 -25.46
N GLU A 256 4.51 -5.59 -26.16
CA GLU A 256 5.65 -4.68 -26.32
C GLU A 256 5.28 -3.27 -25.84
N CYS A 257 5.37 -3.03 -24.52
CA CYS A 257 5.00 -1.73 -23.95
C CYS A 257 5.91 -0.57 -24.40
N ASN A 258 7.15 -0.89 -24.78
CA ASN A 258 8.13 0.07 -25.29
C ASN A 258 7.74 0.68 -26.65
N THR A 259 6.76 0.11 -27.36
CA THR A 259 6.20 0.70 -28.60
C THR A 259 5.28 1.90 -28.32
N LEU A 260 4.84 2.06 -27.07
CA LEU A 260 3.94 3.14 -26.66
C LEU A 260 4.73 4.35 -26.16
N ASN A 261 4.92 5.32 -27.06
CA ASN A 261 5.57 6.59 -26.74
C ASN A 261 4.59 7.62 -26.17
N SER A 262 3.39 7.72 -26.76
CA SER A 262 2.33 8.63 -26.33
C SER A 262 0.96 8.01 -26.61
N PRO A 263 -0.10 8.41 -25.90
CA PRO A 263 -1.45 7.88 -26.15
C PRO A 263 -1.93 8.12 -27.59
N THR A 264 -1.57 9.25 -28.20
CA THR A 264 -2.03 9.66 -29.53
C THR A 264 -1.24 9.07 -30.69
N GLU A 265 0.00 8.61 -30.45
CA GLU A 265 0.86 7.97 -31.48
C GLU A 265 0.87 6.45 -31.32
N SER A 266 -0.08 5.90 -30.57
CA SER A 266 -0.16 4.47 -30.31
C SER A 266 -0.75 3.70 -31.50
N PRO A 267 -0.41 2.42 -31.67
CA PRO A 267 -0.95 1.57 -32.75
C PRO A 267 -2.48 1.49 -32.76
N GLU A 268 -3.08 1.53 -31.58
CA GLU A 268 -4.50 1.75 -31.37
C GLU A 268 -4.69 2.91 -30.40
N VAL A 269 -5.56 3.85 -30.78
CA VAL A 269 -5.89 5.04 -29.97
C VAL A 269 -7.37 4.97 -29.63
N VAL A 270 -7.68 5.14 -28.35
CA VAL A 270 -9.04 5.11 -27.81
C VAL A 270 -9.35 6.45 -27.16
N TYR A 271 -10.44 7.07 -27.60
CA TYR A 271 -10.97 8.32 -27.07
C TYR A 271 -12.15 8.03 -26.16
N LEU A 272 -11.99 8.34 -24.89
CA LEU A 272 -12.96 8.06 -23.85
C LEU A 272 -13.91 9.23 -23.63
N SER A 273 -15.19 8.92 -23.49
CA SER A 273 -16.23 9.84 -23.05
C SER A 273 -16.90 9.22 -21.82
N PRO A 274 -16.80 9.85 -20.64
CA PRO A 274 -17.39 9.28 -19.44
C PRO A 274 -18.90 9.19 -19.59
N ILE A 275 -19.48 8.03 -19.26
CA ILE A 275 -20.92 7.88 -19.25
C ILE A 275 -21.45 8.71 -18.09
N LYS A 276 -22.23 9.76 -18.41
CA LYS A 276 -22.85 10.60 -17.40
C LYS A 276 -23.81 9.76 -16.58
N GLN A 277 -23.68 9.88 -15.27
CA GLN A 277 -24.57 9.25 -14.31
C GLN A 277 -25.53 10.29 -13.74
N ASN A 278 -26.76 9.88 -13.46
CA ASN A 278 -27.72 10.76 -12.82
C ASN A 278 -27.24 11.12 -11.42
N SER A 279 -27.38 12.39 -11.04
CA SER A 279 -27.15 12.83 -9.67
C SER A 279 -28.10 12.10 -8.73
N ILE A 280 -27.56 11.62 -7.60
CA ILE A 280 -28.36 10.98 -6.56
C ILE A 280 -28.77 12.07 -5.57
N GLU A 281 -30.07 12.22 -5.34
CA GLU A 281 -30.57 13.11 -4.29
C GLU A 281 -30.52 12.40 -2.94
N ALA A 282 -30.28 13.17 -1.88
CA ALA A 282 -30.27 12.63 -0.52
C ALA A 282 -31.70 12.42 -0.03
N GLY A 283 -32.01 11.19 0.41
CA GLY A 283 -33.32 10.82 0.99
C GLY A 283 -33.38 10.96 2.52
N CYS A 284 -32.23 11.12 3.19
CA CYS A 284 -32.15 11.30 4.64
C CYS A 284 -31.06 12.28 5.05
N LYS A 285 -31.01 12.59 6.35
CA LYS A 285 -29.99 13.45 6.95
C LYS A 285 -29.13 12.69 7.94
N LEU A 286 -27.82 12.87 7.83
CA LEU A 286 -26.86 12.40 8.83
C LEU A 286 -26.94 13.25 10.10
N PRO A 287 -26.64 12.67 11.28
CA PRO A 287 -26.62 13.41 12.54
C PRO A 287 -25.66 14.62 12.48
N GLN A 288 -26.10 15.77 12.96
CA GLN A 288 -25.24 16.97 12.98
C GLN A 288 -23.99 16.79 13.85
N ILE A 289 -24.07 15.94 14.88
CA ILE A 289 -22.97 15.72 15.82
C ILE A 289 -21.75 15.04 15.18
N ILE A 290 -21.96 14.28 14.09
CA ILE A 290 -20.87 13.61 13.36
C ILE A 290 -20.34 14.45 12.20
N SER A 291 -20.91 15.64 11.95
CA SER A 291 -20.47 16.52 10.87
C SER A 291 -19.09 17.12 11.16
N GLY A 292 -18.24 17.23 10.13
CA GLY A 292 -16.91 17.82 10.22
C GLY A 292 -15.84 17.03 9.46
N ASP A 293 -14.58 17.40 9.71
CA ASP A 293 -13.41 16.75 9.13
C ASP A 293 -12.86 15.67 10.07
N TRP A 294 -12.65 14.49 9.50
CA TRP A 294 -12.19 13.29 10.17
C TRP A 294 -11.08 12.58 9.37
N ILE A 295 -10.46 11.60 10.01
CA ILE A 295 -9.41 10.72 9.48
C ILE A 295 -9.84 9.28 9.75
N ASP A 296 -9.58 8.38 8.80
CA ASP A 296 -9.89 6.97 8.97
C ASP A 296 -8.79 6.23 9.77
N SER A 297 -9.20 5.38 10.72
CA SER A 297 -8.28 4.61 11.56
C SER A 297 -7.48 3.51 10.83
N VAL A 298 -8.01 3.04 9.70
CA VAL A 298 -7.40 2.00 8.85
C VAL A 298 -6.54 2.66 7.77
N ASN A 299 -7.04 3.73 7.16
CA ASN A 299 -6.27 4.56 6.22
C ASN A 299 -6.10 5.99 6.75
N ILE A 300 -5.01 6.21 7.48
CA ILE A 300 -4.68 7.51 8.08
C ILE A 300 -4.46 8.65 7.09
N ASP A 301 -4.10 8.33 5.84
CA ASP A 301 -3.91 9.33 4.80
C ASP A 301 -5.25 9.73 4.16
N ALA A 302 -6.31 8.93 4.39
CA ALA A 302 -7.64 9.23 3.94
C ALA A 302 -8.28 10.37 4.76
N LYS A 303 -8.72 11.40 4.05
CA LYS A 303 -9.48 12.53 4.59
C LYS A 303 -10.96 12.21 4.48
N ILE A 304 -11.68 12.30 5.58
CA ILE A 304 -13.11 12.04 5.63
C ILE A 304 -13.83 13.35 5.94
N PHE A 305 -14.77 13.76 5.10
CA PHE A 305 -15.61 14.93 5.36
C PHE A 305 -17.07 14.48 5.49
N ILE A 306 -17.70 14.78 6.62
CA ILE A 306 -19.09 14.44 6.88
C ILE A 306 -19.92 15.72 6.93
N ASN A 307 -20.97 15.79 6.13
CA ASN A 307 -21.97 16.86 6.18
C ASN A 307 -23.36 16.27 6.51
N GLN A 308 -24.41 17.09 6.41
CA GLN A 308 -25.77 16.67 6.76
C GLN A 308 -26.36 15.58 5.86
N THR A 309 -25.75 15.26 4.71
CA THR A 309 -26.34 14.38 3.69
C THR A 309 -25.32 13.42 3.07
N HIS A 310 -24.03 13.69 3.18
CA HIS A 310 -22.95 12.98 2.52
C HIS A 310 -21.77 12.71 3.46
N ILE A 311 -21.06 11.62 3.22
CA ILE A 311 -19.71 11.33 3.72
C ILE A 311 -18.80 11.28 2.50
N ALA A 312 -17.78 12.13 2.42
CA ALA A 312 -16.80 12.13 1.36
C ALA A 312 -15.48 11.56 1.89
N GLU A 313 -15.00 10.47 1.28
CA GLU A 313 -13.74 9.81 1.61
C GLU A 313 -12.74 10.09 0.49
N THR A 314 -11.71 10.88 0.79
CA THR A 314 -10.67 11.27 -0.16
C THR A 314 -9.35 10.60 0.21
N ASP A 315 -8.79 9.82 -0.72
CA ASP A 315 -7.56 9.07 -0.56
C ASP A 315 -6.55 9.42 -1.66
N THR A 316 -5.25 9.26 -1.40
CA THR A 316 -4.19 9.47 -2.39
C THR A 316 -3.56 8.14 -2.75
N ILE A 317 -3.95 7.58 -3.90
CA ILE A 317 -3.45 6.28 -4.37
C ILE A 317 -2.49 6.54 -5.52
N ASN A 318 -1.21 6.15 -5.36
CA ASN A 318 -0.15 6.36 -6.34
C ASN A 318 -0.03 7.84 -6.82
N GLY A 319 -0.18 8.79 -5.90
CA GLY A 319 -0.13 10.23 -6.19
C GLY A 319 -1.43 10.82 -6.75
N LYS A 320 -2.43 10.00 -7.09
CA LYS A 320 -3.73 10.45 -7.57
C LYS A 320 -4.73 10.56 -6.43
N ILE A 321 -5.38 11.73 -6.35
CA ILE A 321 -6.47 11.97 -5.41
C ILE A 321 -7.74 11.30 -5.94
N MET A 322 -8.31 10.40 -5.16
CA MET A 322 -9.59 9.74 -5.44
C MET A 322 -10.59 10.09 -4.35
N THR A 323 -11.80 10.47 -4.72
CA THR A 323 -12.88 10.76 -3.76
C THR A 323 -14.03 9.78 -3.98
N THR A 324 -14.53 9.24 -2.87
CA THR A 324 -15.74 8.40 -2.81
C THR A 324 -16.77 9.10 -1.94
N ASP A 325 -17.89 9.48 -2.53
CA ASP A 325 -19.02 10.06 -1.81
C ASP A 325 -20.01 8.97 -1.42
N TYR A 326 -20.52 9.03 -0.19
CA TYR A 326 -21.60 8.20 0.30
C TYR A 326 -22.78 9.12 0.61
N ILE A 327 -23.91 8.91 -0.06
CA ILE A 327 -25.07 9.80 -0.06
C ILE A 327 -26.21 9.13 0.71
N CYS A 328 -26.74 9.79 1.74
CA CYS A 328 -27.80 9.24 2.60
C CYS A 328 -29.08 8.98 1.79
N GLN A 329 -29.57 7.74 1.76
CA GLN A 329 -30.80 7.35 1.04
C GLN A 329 -31.96 7.06 1.99
N GLU A 330 -31.75 6.20 2.98
CA GLU A 330 -32.75 5.84 3.98
C GLU A 330 -32.08 5.73 5.35
N GLN A 331 -32.79 6.10 6.40
CA GLN A 331 -32.35 5.98 7.78
C GLN A 331 -33.41 5.24 8.61
N ARG A 332 -32.96 4.31 9.46
CA ARG A 332 -33.75 3.79 10.59
C ARG A 332 -32.86 3.75 11.82
N ASP A 333 -33.27 4.45 12.87
CA ASP A 333 -32.48 4.64 14.09
C ASP A 333 -31.06 5.16 13.79
N ASN A 334 -30.04 4.35 14.13
CA ASN A 334 -28.62 4.64 13.92
C ASN A 334 -28.03 3.95 12.68
N ILE A 335 -28.88 3.33 11.85
CA ILE A 335 -28.51 2.61 10.64
C ILE A 335 -28.93 3.41 9.40
N PHE A 336 -28.00 3.55 8.47
CA PHE A 336 -28.11 4.39 7.29
C PHE A 336 -27.76 3.59 6.05
N VAL A 337 -28.66 3.61 5.06
CA VAL A 337 -28.36 3.14 3.71
C VAL A 337 -27.74 4.31 2.95
N MET A 338 -26.50 4.13 2.54
CA MET A 338 -25.75 5.15 1.81
C MET A 338 -25.53 4.69 0.37
N ALA A 339 -25.93 5.49 -0.61
CA ALA A 339 -25.55 5.27 -2.01
C ALA A 339 -24.09 5.69 -2.20
N ARG A 340 -23.24 4.79 -2.66
CA ARG A 340 -21.82 5.08 -2.89
C ARG A 340 -21.61 5.55 -4.32
N TYR A 341 -21.12 6.77 -4.44
CA TYR A 341 -20.79 7.47 -5.66
C TYR A 341 -19.28 7.72 -5.70
N SER A 342 -18.54 6.87 -6.42
CA SER A 342 -17.07 6.95 -6.48
C SER A 342 -16.50 7.07 -7.88
N VAL A 343 -17.25 6.65 -8.91
CA VAL A 343 -16.69 6.48 -10.24
C VAL A 343 -17.73 6.81 -11.30
N THR A 344 -17.36 7.71 -12.21
CA THR A 344 -18.21 8.13 -13.31
C THR A 344 -18.67 6.94 -14.17
N GLY A 345 -19.99 6.82 -14.35
CA GLY A 345 -20.62 5.85 -15.24
C GLY A 345 -20.78 4.44 -14.66
N CYS A 346 -20.35 4.19 -13.42
CA CYS A 346 -20.59 2.90 -12.77
C CYS A 346 -21.95 2.88 -12.06
N PRO A 347 -22.76 1.81 -12.17
CA PRO A 347 -23.99 1.71 -11.41
C PRO A 347 -23.76 1.99 -9.92
N ASN A 348 -24.66 2.78 -9.32
CA ASN A 348 -24.60 3.04 -7.89
C ASN A 348 -24.79 1.71 -7.13
N ASP A 349 -23.94 1.50 -6.14
CA ASP A 349 -24.17 0.50 -5.12
C ASP A 349 -24.47 1.16 -3.78
N TYR A 350 -24.96 0.36 -2.86
CA TYR A 350 -25.45 0.81 -1.56
C TYR A 350 -24.63 0.14 -0.48
N VAL A 351 -24.27 0.91 0.53
CA VAL A 351 -23.47 0.48 1.67
C VAL A 351 -24.23 0.84 2.92
N CYS A 352 -24.36 -0.12 3.84
CA CYS A 352 -24.97 0.14 5.12
C CYS A 352 -23.94 0.70 6.12
N PHE A 353 -24.30 1.78 6.81
CA PHE A 353 -23.54 2.35 7.92
C PHE A 353 -24.36 2.25 9.20
N GLU A 354 -23.79 1.67 10.25
CA GLU A 354 -24.36 1.72 11.61
C GLU A 354 -23.45 2.59 12.48
N PHE A 355 -23.94 3.74 12.93
CA PHE A 355 -23.21 4.58 13.89
C PHE A 355 -23.50 4.11 15.31
N VAL A 356 -22.50 3.53 15.98
CA VAL A 356 -22.68 2.87 17.28
C VAL A 356 -22.56 3.86 18.42
N LYS A 357 -21.50 4.68 18.39
CA LYS A 357 -21.17 5.63 19.45
C LYS A 357 -20.51 6.85 18.86
N ASN A 358 -20.81 8.01 19.43
CA ASN A 358 -20.17 9.26 19.08
C ASN A 358 -19.65 9.96 20.33
N GLU A 359 -18.38 10.33 20.30
CA GLU A 359 -17.70 11.18 21.27
C GLU A 359 -17.15 12.42 20.56
N ASP A 360 -16.71 13.44 21.31
CA ASP A 360 -16.25 14.71 20.73
C ASP A 360 -15.14 14.57 19.67
N ASN A 361 -14.35 13.49 19.74
CA ASN A 361 -13.21 13.24 18.86
C ASN A 361 -13.24 11.90 18.12
N ILE A 362 -14.22 11.03 18.40
CA ILE A 362 -14.28 9.68 17.84
C ILE A 362 -15.70 9.35 17.40
N ILE A 363 -15.83 8.86 16.17
CA ILE A 363 -17.04 8.18 15.70
C ILE A 363 -16.74 6.69 15.59
N THR A 364 -17.50 5.88 16.30
CA THR A 364 -17.49 4.42 16.16
C THR A 364 -18.61 4.00 15.22
N TYR A 365 -18.27 3.29 14.15
CA TYR A 365 -19.23 2.84 13.16
C TYR A 365 -18.94 1.42 12.67
N LYS A 366 -19.98 0.77 12.14
CA LYS A 366 -19.85 -0.44 11.33
C LYS A 366 -20.23 -0.12 9.90
N ARG A 367 -19.46 -0.68 8.96
CA ARG A 367 -19.69 -0.54 7.52
C ARG A 367 -19.96 -1.91 6.93
N GLY A 368 -21.11 -2.04 6.29
CA GLY A 368 -21.49 -3.25 5.58
C GLY A 368 -20.80 -3.38 4.23
N LYS A 369 -20.97 -4.54 3.59
CA LYS A 369 -20.49 -4.76 2.22
C LYS A 369 -21.34 -3.99 1.19
N PRO A 370 -20.75 -3.49 0.10
CA PRO A 370 -21.51 -2.91 -1.00
C PRO A 370 -22.45 -3.91 -1.65
N THR A 371 -23.67 -3.47 -1.96
CA THR A 371 -24.72 -4.28 -2.61
C THR A 371 -25.49 -3.49 -3.65
N VAL A 372 -26.08 -4.18 -4.63
CA VAL A 372 -26.95 -3.56 -5.65
C VAL A 372 -28.35 -3.21 -5.12
N HIS A 373 -28.71 -3.71 -3.93
CA HIS A 373 -30.04 -3.51 -3.36
C HIS A 373 -30.11 -2.20 -2.58
N HIS A 374 -31.05 -1.32 -2.95
CA HIS A 374 -31.25 -0.03 -2.28
C HIS A 374 -32.19 -0.07 -1.08
N GLN A 375 -33.03 -1.12 -0.98
CA GLN A 375 -34.03 -1.26 0.08
C GLN A 375 -33.34 -1.54 1.42
N PHE A 376 -33.70 -0.80 2.47
CA PHE A 376 -33.11 -0.96 3.80
C PHE A 376 -33.06 -2.41 4.28
N ASP A 377 -34.17 -3.13 4.21
CA ASP A 377 -34.28 -4.51 4.71
C ASP A 377 -33.38 -5.50 3.96
N ARG A 378 -32.88 -5.14 2.78
CA ARG A 378 -31.91 -5.92 2.01
C ARG A 378 -30.50 -5.40 2.25
N ALA A 379 -30.30 -4.10 2.05
CA ALA A 379 -28.99 -3.44 2.10
C ALA A 379 -28.33 -3.51 3.49
N CYS A 380 -29.15 -3.44 4.53
CA CYS A 380 -28.74 -3.43 5.93
C CYS A 380 -29.11 -4.73 6.66
N SER A 381 -29.39 -5.81 5.93
CA SER A 381 -29.64 -7.10 6.58
C SER A 381 -28.38 -7.66 7.25
N PHE A 382 -28.57 -8.40 8.34
CA PHE A 382 -27.49 -8.96 9.17
C PHE A 382 -26.32 -9.63 8.41
N PRO A 383 -26.52 -10.36 7.29
CA PRO A 383 -25.43 -10.96 6.53
C PRO A 383 -24.44 -9.96 5.89
N PHE A 384 -24.81 -8.68 5.76
CA PHE A 384 -23.98 -7.66 5.10
C PHE A 384 -23.02 -6.95 6.04
N PHE A 385 -23.24 -7.03 7.36
CA PHE A 385 -22.21 -6.70 8.36
C PHE A 385 -21.35 -7.94 8.56
N GLU A 386 -20.02 -7.81 8.55
CA GLU A 386 -19.10 -8.96 8.58
C GLU A 386 -19.42 -9.93 9.74
N THR A 387 -20.01 -11.08 9.42
CA THR A 387 -20.32 -12.13 10.39
C THR A 387 -19.07 -12.97 10.67
N GLY A 388 -18.23 -12.48 11.57
CA GLY A 388 -17.15 -13.24 12.20
C GLY A 388 -17.15 -12.98 13.71
N LYS A 389 -16.58 -13.89 14.52
CA LYS A 389 -16.44 -13.72 15.98
C LYS A 389 -15.66 -12.45 16.41
N ASN A 390 -15.02 -11.77 15.46
CA ASN A 390 -14.37 -10.48 15.64
C ASN A 390 -15.03 -9.43 14.72
N THR A 391 -16.26 -9.00 15.01
CA THR A 391 -16.84 -7.80 14.37
C THR A 391 -15.98 -6.61 14.80
N THR A 392 -15.07 -6.15 13.93
CA THR A 392 -14.21 -5.00 14.21
C THR A 392 -14.99 -3.73 13.96
N HIS A 393 -15.17 -2.91 15.00
CA HIS A 393 -15.63 -1.55 14.84
C HIS A 393 -14.60 -0.75 14.02
N ASN A 394 -15.08 0.16 13.17
CA ASN A 394 -14.26 1.14 12.50
C ASN A 394 -14.36 2.47 13.25
N TYR A 395 -13.30 3.26 13.17
CA TYR A 395 -13.19 4.52 13.87
C TYR A 395 -12.86 5.65 12.91
N TYR A 396 -13.59 6.75 13.02
CA TYR A 396 -13.17 8.05 12.50
C TYR A 396 -12.63 8.90 13.64
N PHE A 397 -11.44 9.46 13.45
CA PHE A 397 -10.80 10.36 14.39
C PHE A 397 -10.90 11.79 13.89
N ARG A 398 -11.26 12.74 14.76
CA ARG A 398 -11.46 14.13 14.34
C ARG A 398 -10.16 14.71 13.82
N ARG A 399 -10.14 15.36 12.65
CA ARG A 399 -8.87 15.85 12.07
C ARG A 399 -8.09 16.77 13.00
N ASN A 400 -8.80 17.65 13.71
CA ASN A 400 -8.26 18.53 14.73
C ASN A 400 -8.96 18.20 16.06
N PRO A 401 -8.42 17.25 16.85
CA PRO A 401 -9.09 16.79 18.05
C PRO A 401 -8.95 17.80 19.19
N LYS A 402 -9.96 17.88 20.05
CA LYS A 402 -9.89 18.65 21.30
C LYS A 402 -9.33 17.75 22.41
N PRO A 403 -8.32 18.18 23.18
CA PRO A 403 -7.81 17.36 24.28
C PRO A 403 -8.89 17.03 25.30
N ASN A 404 -9.00 15.75 25.65
CA ASN A 404 -9.85 15.20 26.70
C ASN A 404 -9.01 14.77 27.90
N LYS A 405 -9.68 14.49 29.03
CA LYS A 405 -8.98 13.97 30.21
C LYS A 405 -8.38 12.59 29.93
N CYS A 406 -7.10 12.41 30.23
CA CYS A 406 -6.40 11.14 30.20
C CYS A 406 -7.00 10.17 31.23
N PRO A 407 -6.96 8.85 31.00
CA PRO A 407 -7.59 7.86 31.89
C PRO A 407 -6.90 7.74 33.26
N PHE A 408 -5.62 8.10 33.35
CA PHE A 408 -4.82 8.10 34.58
C PHE A 408 -4.23 9.48 34.88
N LYS A 409 -3.73 9.67 36.11
CA LYS A 409 -3.14 10.93 36.60
C LYS A 409 -1.89 10.67 37.42
N GLY A 410 -0.96 11.63 37.39
CA GLY A 410 0.22 11.65 38.25
C GLY A 410 1.53 11.54 37.49
N LYS A 411 2.61 11.29 38.25
CA LYS A 411 3.98 11.14 37.77
C LYS A 411 4.46 9.72 37.98
N TYR A 412 5.16 9.19 37.00
CA TYR A 412 5.62 7.83 36.97
C TYR A 412 7.08 7.79 36.50
N THR A 413 7.87 6.93 37.12
CA THR A 413 9.10 6.47 36.48
C THR A 413 8.77 5.32 35.55
N PHE A 414 9.43 5.24 34.40
CA PHE A 414 9.17 4.15 33.45
C PHE A 414 10.41 3.40 33.01
N THR A 415 10.21 2.12 32.73
CA THR A 415 11.13 1.32 31.92
C THR A 415 10.42 0.95 30.63
N GLN A 416 11.18 0.79 29.55
CA GLN A 416 10.63 0.49 28.23
C GLN A 416 11.32 -0.71 27.60
N LYS A 417 10.57 -1.45 26.78
CA LYS A 417 11.07 -2.54 25.94
C LYS A 417 10.31 -2.52 24.62
N GLY A 418 10.98 -2.85 23.52
CA GLY A 418 10.34 -3.02 22.23
C GLY A 418 11.22 -2.63 21.05
N ASP A 419 10.65 -2.74 19.86
CA ASP A 419 11.35 -2.53 18.59
C ASP A 419 11.66 -1.05 18.32
N VAL A 420 10.82 -0.13 18.84
CA VAL A 420 10.95 1.31 18.64
C VAL A 420 10.78 2.04 19.99
N PRO A 421 11.79 2.01 20.88
CA PRO A 421 11.73 2.69 22.17
C PRO A 421 11.73 4.23 22.01
N PHE A 422 11.21 4.95 23.01
CA PHE A 422 11.34 6.40 23.07
C PHE A 422 12.80 6.82 23.23
N GLU A 423 13.17 7.88 22.52
CA GLU A 423 14.51 8.46 22.51
C GLU A 423 14.44 9.92 22.96
N VAL A 424 15.60 10.56 23.15
CA VAL A 424 15.64 12.00 23.43
C VAL A 424 15.32 12.73 22.14
N ARG A 425 14.23 13.50 22.10
CA ARG A 425 13.81 14.24 20.90
C ARG A 425 14.41 15.63 20.99
N ASN A 426 15.51 15.88 20.29
CA ASN A 426 16.15 17.21 20.29
C ASN A 426 15.12 18.28 19.89
N PRO A 427 14.73 19.20 20.79
CA PRO A 427 14.13 20.45 20.36
C PRO A 427 15.18 21.14 19.47
N LYS A 428 14.77 21.90 18.45
CA LYS A 428 15.64 22.53 17.44
C LYS A 428 16.69 23.54 17.96
N THR A 429 17.08 23.48 19.23
CA THR A 429 18.03 24.39 19.89
C THR A 429 18.80 23.70 21.01
N ILE A 430 19.61 22.68 20.68
CA ILE A 430 20.69 22.24 21.58
C ILE A 430 21.97 22.10 20.77
N THR A 431 22.90 23.03 20.97
CA THR A 431 24.28 22.93 20.50
C THR A 431 24.98 21.74 21.17
N PRO A 432 25.96 21.09 20.52
CA PRO A 432 26.67 19.92 21.06
C PRO A 432 27.30 20.08 22.45
N ASP A 433 27.47 21.32 22.93
CA ASP A 433 28.11 21.66 24.21
C ASP A 433 27.22 21.51 25.47
N GLN A 434 25.98 21.04 25.36
CA GLN A 434 25.09 20.79 26.51
C GLN A 434 24.94 19.29 26.84
N GLU A 435 26.04 18.53 26.86
CA GLU A 435 26.02 17.17 27.40
C GLU A 435 25.61 17.17 28.88
N VAL A 436 24.43 16.61 29.15
CA VAL A 436 23.82 16.47 30.48
C VAL A 436 24.73 15.68 31.43
N LYS A 437 25.41 16.38 32.36
CA LYS A 437 26.18 15.79 33.47
C LYS A 437 25.31 15.60 34.71
N CYS A 438 24.41 14.64 34.68
CA CYS A 438 23.65 14.23 35.88
C CYS A 438 24.26 12.96 36.48
N LYS A 439 24.35 12.88 37.81
CA LYS A 439 24.94 11.68 38.46
C LYS A 439 23.98 10.50 38.39
N ASN A 440 22.69 10.78 38.53
CA ASN A 440 21.61 9.80 38.42
C ASN A 440 20.56 10.31 37.44
N THR A 441 20.14 9.46 36.52
CA THR A 441 19.12 9.81 35.53
C THR A 441 18.01 8.76 35.52
N PHE A 442 16.79 9.21 35.30
CA PHE A 442 15.61 8.35 35.20
C PHE A 442 14.72 8.79 34.04
N SER A 443 13.82 7.91 33.62
CA SER A 443 12.82 8.22 32.59
C SER A 443 11.49 8.54 33.26
N GLU A 444 10.89 9.67 32.89
CA GLU A 444 9.66 10.20 33.49
C GLU A 444 8.50 10.11 32.49
N PHE A 445 7.38 9.59 32.96
CA PHE A 445 6.09 9.66 32.30
C PHE A 445 5.16 10.46 33.22
N ARG A 446 4.67 11.60 32.75
CA ARG A 446 3.86 12.52 33.56
C ARG A 446 2.58 12.88 32.85
N VAL A 447 1.47 12.84 33.57
CA VAL A 447 0.23 13.47 33.11
C VAL A 447 0.19 14.90 33.61
N SER A 448 -0.08 15.84 32.72
CA SER A 448 -0.24 17.27 33.03
C SER A 448 -1.30 17.54 34.10
N ASP A 449 -1.22 18.71 34.74
CA ASP A 449 -2.14 19.09 35.82
C ASP A 449 -3.59 19.25 35.33
N ALA A 450 -3.77 19.72 34.09
CA ALA A 450 -5.07 19.76 33.41
C ALA A 450 -5.60 18.35 33.06
N GLN A 451 -4.77 17.31 33.22
CA GLN A 451 -5.01 15.93 32.86
C GLN A 451 -5.31 15.73 31.37
N THR A 452 -4.91 16.64 30.49
CA THR A 452 -5.21 16.58 29.05
C THR A 452 -4.04 16.12 28.19
N GLU A 453 -2.84 16.09 28.77
CA GLU A 453 -1.59 15.79 28.08
C GLU A 453 -0.74 14.80 28.88
N ILE A 454 -0.11 13.88 28.15
CA ILE A 454 0.94 12.97 28.60
C ILE A 454 2.27 13.53 28.11
N LEU A 455 3.21 13.66 29.03
CA LEU A 455 4.54 14.20 28.83
C LEU A 455 5.53 13.06 29.08
N ILE A 456 6.35 12.73 28.08
CA ILE A 456 7.39 11.70 28.21
C ILE A 456 8.75 12.37 28.13
N THR A 457 9.58 12.12 29.15
CA THR A 457 10.97 12.59 29.21
C THR A 457 11.88 11.39 29.41
N LYS A 458 12.70 11.07 28.41
CA LYS A 458 13.56 9.89 28.41
C LYS A 458 14.69 10.00 29.43
N LYS A 459 15.21 11.20 29.65
CA LYS A 459 16.34 11.44 30.57
C LYS A 459 16.07 12.68 31.44
N SER A 460 15.62 12.45 32.66
CA SER A 460 15.45 13.46 33.71
C SER A 460 16.49 13.27 34.81
N CYS A 461 16.82 14.34 35.54
CA CYS A 461 17.81 14.33 36.63
C CYS A 461 17.12 14.33 38.00
N SER A 462 17.75 13.72 38.99
CA SER A 462 17.16 13.57 40.34
C SER A 462 16.89 14.92 41.02
N PRO A 463 15.80 15.02 41.82
CA PRO A 463 15.52 16.22 42.62
C PRO A 463 16.71 16.60 43.51
N GLY A 464 17.16 17.86 43.45
CA GLY A 464 18.29 18.36 44.25
C GLY A 464 19.63 18.51 43.51
N GLU A 465 19.73 18.09 42.24
CA GLU A 465 20.86 18.46 41.38
C GLU A 465 20.60 19.83 40.72
N GLU A 466 21.34 20.87 41.12
CA GLU A 466 21.31 22.20 40.48
C GLU A 466 21.96 22.13 39.08
N ASN A 467 21.21 21.70 38.08
CA ASN A 467 21.57 21.90 36.68
C ASN A 467 20.43 22.60 35.94
N LYS A 468 20.77 23.67 35.20
CA LYS A 468 19.90 24.35 34.24
C LYS A 468 19.61 23.41 33.05
N ILE A 469 18.69 22.48 33.23
CA ILE A 469 18.05 21.81 32.10
C ILE A 469 16.67 22.41 31.98
N ILE A 470 16.36 22.90 30.78
CA ILE A 470 14.98 23.10 30.37
C ILE A 470 14.38 21.68 30.37
N ASN A 471 13.61 21.35 31.41
CA ASN A 471 12.85 20.09 31.54
C ASN A 471 11.69 20.07 30.54
N GLU A 472 11.98 20.35 29.27
CA GLU A 472 11.05 20.18 28.19
C GLU A 472 10.87 18.68 27.95
N PRO A 473 9.63 18.20 27.84
CA PRO A 473 9.36 16.81 27.52
C PRO A 473 9.81 16.49 26.10
N ASP A 474 10.37 15.30 25.90
CA ASP A 474 10.74 14.79 24.58
C ASP A 474 9.50 14.58 23.70
N TYR A 475 8.39 14.18 24.33
CA TYR A 475 7.11 13.96 23.66
C TYR A 475 5.96 14.57 24.45
N VAL A 476 5.06 15.25 23.73
CA VAL A 476 3.81 15.79 24.26
C VAL A 476 2.65 15.15 23.51
N PHE A 477 1.94 14.27 24.20
CA PHE A 477 0.79 13.54 23.67
C PHE A 477 -0.50 14.10 24.26
N LYS A 478 -1.34 14.74 23.45
CA LYS A 478 -2.69 15.16 23.87
C LYS A 478 -3.59 13.93 23.96
N CYS A 479 -4.24 13.72 25.09
CA CYS A 479 -5.20 12.63 25.26
C CYS A 479 -6.47 12.95 24.48
N ILE A 480 -6.91 12.04 23.60
CA ILE A 480 -8.04 12.29 22.70
C ILE A 480 -9.29 11.54 23.14
N SER A 481 -9.15 10.26 23.48
CA SER A 481 -10.23 9.43 24.04
C SER A 481 -9.63 8.14 24.60
N TYR A 482 -10.41 7.45 25.43
CA TYR A 482 -10.10 6.12 25.93
C TYR A 482 -11.40 5.32 26.04
N TRP A 483 -11.33 4.02 25.79
CA TRP A 483 -12.48 3.13 25.89
C TRP A 483 -12.04 1.72 26.26
N THR A 484 -13.01 0.88 26.63
CA THR A 484 -12.77 -0.54 26.88
C THR A 484 -13.57 -1.36 25.87
N GLU A 485 -12.89 -2.26 25.17
CA GLU A 485 -13.50 -3.17 24.20
C GLU A 485 -12.82 -4.55 24.33
N ASN A 486 -13.60 -5.62 24.32
CA ASN A 486 -13.08 -7.00 24.44
C ASN A 486 -12.11 -7.18 25.63
N GLU A 487 -12.47 -6.65 26.81
CA GLU A 487 -11.68 -6.69 28.06
C GLU A 487 -10.32 -5.97 27.98
N LYS A 488 -10.09 -5.16 26.93
CA LYS A 488 -8.87 -4.35 26.75
C LYS A 488 -9.21 -2.88 26.87
N SER A 489 -8.35 -2.13 27.56
CA SER A 489 -8.45 -0.67 27.64
C SER A 489 -7.55 -0.01 26.61
N TYR A 490 -8.13 0.84 25.79
CA TYR A 490 -7.48 1.58 24.73
C TYR A 490 -7.39 3.05 25.10
N LEU A 491 -6.30 3.69 24.70
CA LEU A 491 -6.09 5.13 24.81
C LEU A 491 -5.63 5.62 23.44
N LEU A 492 -6.25 6.66 22.94
CA LEU A 492 -5.83 7.37 21.74
C LEU A 492 -5.22 8.71 22.13
N THR A 493 -4.04 8.99 21.61
CA THR A 493 -3.37 10.29 21.81
C THR A 493 -2.98 10.94 20.49
N TYR A 494 -2.66 12.23 20.55
CA TYR A 494 -2.27 13.04 19.41
C TYR A 494 -0.94 13.77 19.68
N ASP A 495 0.05 13.59 18.81
CA ASP A 495 1.35 14.24 18.80
C ASP A 495 1.43 15.22 17.62
N GLU A 496 1.35 16.52 17.92
CA GLU A 496 1.41 17.58 16.89
C GLU A 496 2.77 17.67 16.21
N SER A 497 3.82 17.20 16.88
CA SER A 497 5.20 17.29 16.40
C SER A 497 5.60 16.12 15.50
N ASP A 498 4.77 15.07 15.40
CA ASP A 498 5.00 13.95 14.51
C ASP A 498 4.51 14.26 13.09
N PRO A 499 5.40 14.32 12.09
CA PRO A 499 5.01 14.65 10.73
C PRO A 499 4.38 13.47 9.97
N VAL A 500 4.45 12.24 10.50
CA VAL A 500 4.02 11.02 9.81
C VAL A 500 2.77 10.44 10.47
N TYR A 501 2.79 10.26 11.79
CA TYR A 501 1.70 9.64 12.54
C TYR A 501 1.33 10.52 13.74
N GLN A 502 0.51 11.53 13.49
CA GLN A 502 0.03 12.42 14.54
C GLN A 502 -0.85 11.67 15.55
N TYR A 503 -1.60 10.65 15.12
CA TYR A 503 -2.38 9.80 16.01
C TYR A 503 -1.56 8.60 16.51
N ARG A 504 -1.67 8.31 17.80
CA ARG A 504 -1.04 7.15 18.46
C ARG A 504 -2.08 6.37 19.25
N CYS A 505 -2.18 5.07 18.97
CA CYS A 505 -3.04 4.19 19.75
C CYS A 505 -2.22 3.43 20.79
N TRP A 506 -2.79 3.26 21.97
CA TRP A 506 -2.18 2.60 23.11
C TRP A 506 -3.13 1.57 23.71
N VAL A 507 -2.58 0.46 24.20
CA VAL A 507 -3.32 -0.50 25.03
C VAL A 507 -2.73 -0.44 26.43
N TYR A 508 -3.56 -0.23 27.45
CA TYR A 508 -3.08 -0.09 28.84
C TYR A 508 -3.86 -0.94 29.84
N GLY A 509 -3.27 -1.14 31.00
CA GLY A 509 -3.90 -1.77 32.16
C GLY A 509 -3.29 -1.27 33.47
N GLU A 510 -4.13 -1.14 34.48
CA GLU A 510 -3.74 -0.66 35.81
C GLU A 510 -3.70 -1.81 36.81
N HIS A 511 -2.62 -1.90 37.58
CA HIS A 511 -2.42 -2.89 38.63
C HIS A 511 -1.89 -2.20 39.90
N GLY A 512 -2.80 -1.63 40.69
CA GLY A 512 -2.46 -0.87 41.90
C GLY A 512 -1.68 0.40 41.57
N ASN A 513 -0.42 0.49 42.01
CA ASN A 513 0.46 1.65 41.75
C ASN A 513 1.28 1.51 40.46
N LYS A 514 0.98 0.53 39.62
CA LYS A 514 1.66 0.27 38.35
C LYS A 514 0.70 0.40 37.18
N ILE A 515 1.18 0.94 36.07
CA ILE A 515 0.48 0.94 34.79
C ILE A 515 1.37 0.26 33.77
N SER A 516 0.83 -0.73 33.07
CA SER A 516 1.45 -1.30 31.88
C SER A 516 0.74 -0.71 30.66
N ILE A 517 1.50 -0.19 29.72
CA ILE A 517 0.96 0.44 28.51
C ILE A 517 1.85 0.14 27.32
N SER A 518 1.26 -0.21 26.18
CA SER A 518 1.98 -0.40 24.92
C SER A 518 1.48 0.55 23.85
N GLN A 519 2.38 1.05 23.01
CA GLN A 519 2.07 1.88 21.85
C GLN A 519 1.99 1.01 20.59
N ALA A 520 1.00 1.26 19.73
CA ALA A 520 0.92 0.67 18.41
C ALA A 520 1.98 1.26 17.46
N ILE A 521 2.33 0.54 16.39
CA ILE A 521 3.23 1.06 15.33
C ILE A 521 2.59 2.23 14.57
N GLY A 522 1.26 2.20 14.39
CA GLY A 522 0.48 3.22 13.70
C GLY A 522 -0.51 3.95 14.61
N SER A 523 -1.53 4.53 13.99
CA SER A 523 -2.62 5.26 14.63
C SER A 523 -3.72 4.37 15.22
N SER A 524 -3.73 3.08 14.88
CA SER A 524 -4.72 2.10 15.32
C SER A 524 -4.07 0.94 16.05
N CYS A 525 -4.75 0.47 17.10
CA CYS A 525 -4.30 -0.68 17.88
C CYS A 525 -4.76 -1.98 17.21
N SER A 526 -3.89 -2.97 17.21
CA SER A 526 -4.25 -4.30 16.73
C SER A 526 -5.11 -5.05 17.73
N ILE A 527 -5.98 -5.94 17.22
CA ILE A 527 -6.67 -6.93 18.05
C ILE A 527 -5.66 -7.83 18.78
N LYS A 528 -4.48 -8.07 18.19
CA LYS A 528 -3.42 -8.88 18.79
C LYS A 528 -2.64 -8.14 19.88
N GLN A 529 -2.65 -6.80 19.86
CA GLN A 529 -1.89 -5.99 20.81
C GLN A 529 -2.46 -6.13 22.23
N THR A 530 -1.57 -6.18 23.21
CA THR A 530 -1.88 -6.19 24.65
C THR A 530 -1.08 -5.10 25.36
N MET A 531 -1.40 -4.82 26.63
CA MET A 531 -0.71 -3.78 27.43
C MET A 531 0.80 -4.02 27.62
N THR A 532 1.31 -5.22 27.33
CA THR A 532 2.73 -5.58 27.40
C THR A 532 3.36 -5.89 26.05
N SER A 533 2.60 -5.77 24.95
CA SER A 533 3.11 -6.04 23.60
C SER A 533 4.18 -5.04 23.21
N GLN A 534 5.25 -5.52 22.60
CA GLN A 534 6.48 -4.74 22.42
C GLN A 534 7.08 -4.84 21.02
N SER A 535 6.54 -5.70 20.15
CA SER A 535 7.10 -5.94 18.82
C SER A 535 6.11 -5.85 17.67
N TYR A 536 6.64 -5.66 16.46
CA TYR A 536 5.87 -5.51 15.23
C TYR A 536 5.00 -6.72 14.89
N THR A 537 5.41 -7.92 15.32
CA THR A 537 4.63 -9.16 15.18
C THR A 537 3.29 -9.09 15.92
N GLU A 538 3.23 -8.32 17.00
CA GLU A 538 2.04 -8.01 17.78
C GLU A 538 1.43 -6.65 17.38
N GLN A 539 2.00 -6.01 16.35
CA GLN A 539 1.69 -4.65 15.87
C GLN A 539 1.91 -3.55 16.94
N ALA A 540 2.81 -3.79 17.89
CA ALA A 540 3.23 -2.82 18.89
C ALA A 540 4.64 -2.29 18.60
N ALA A 541 4.89 -1.03 18.95
CA ALA A 541 6.18 -0.37 18.81
C ALA A 541 7.03 -0.50 20.09
N VAL A 542 6.40 -0.25 21.24
CA VAL A 542 7.06 -0.21 22.55
C VAL A 542 6.06 -0.50 23.67
N ALA A 543 6.50 -1.23 24.70
CA ALA A 543 5.81 -1.39 25.97
C ALA A 543 6.52 -0.59 27.07
N LEU A 544 5.75 0.10 27.90
CA LEU A 544 6.18 0.83 29.08
C LEU A 544 5.64 0.16 30.34
N SER A 545 6.51 0.03 31.34
CA SER A 545 6.13 -0.31 32.71
C SER A 545 6.29 0.93 33.58
N LEU A 546 5.16 1.55 33.92
CA LEU A 546 5.08 2.77 34.71
C LEU A 546 4.93 2.43 36.19
N GLN A 547 5.78 3.04 37.02
CA GLN A 547 5.73 2.95 38.49
C GLN A 547 5.41 4.32 39.07
N LYS A 548 4.28 4.44 39.77
CA LYS A 548 3.86 5.71 40.36
C LYS A 548 4.92 6.22 41.34
N THR A 549 5.19 7.51 41.28
CA THR A 549 6.16 8.19 42.12
C THR A 549 5.43 9.19 43.00
N ASP A 550 5.67 9.14 44.32
CA ASP A 550 5.03 10.02 45.32
C ASP A 550 5.82 11.34 45.52
N LEU A 551 6.52 11.82 44.48
CA LEU A 551 7.36 13.03 44.52
C LEU A 551 6.58 14.33 44.35
#